data_AF-A0A2K4ZIG7-F1
#
_entry.id   AF-A0A2K4ZIG7-F1
#
_cell.length_a   1.000
_cell.length_b   1.000
_cell.length_c   1.000
_cell.angle_alpha   90.00
_cell.angle_beta   90.00
_cell.angle_gamma   90.00
#
_symmetry.space_group_name_H-M   'P 1'
#
loop_
_entity.id
_entity.type
_entity.pdbx_description
1 polymer ?
#
loop_
_entity_poly.entity_id
_entity_poly.type
_entity_poly.pdbx_seq_one_letter_code
_entity_poly.pdbx_strand_id
1 'polypeptide(L)'
;MEKRRKKEEMKKTAGWKQVLALIFILVPASWPGEPVRAAAGTSIISQAPEEATADWNQMTEWLDNAAGNGRGENVPFAVGDTFTVPADILGRLAGKNATLVLYTDSNVTFTVSGVDVRQTDVPVCVTLSDEELLPAEALQQICGARIVRQFQMAERDEYPCLVNAHLSLGAENSGKNAVLYSCDEAAGRMKQEGIYRINESGSAMFGLKRGGVYAAVIMESYTVMPGDMLSRIAVKKGISLQALTAANPQIADPDRIHVGQILNIPGV
;
A
#
# COMPACT_ATOMS: atom_id res chain seq x y z
N MET A 1 -18.42 -1.76 55.23
CA MET A 1 -18.44 -0.84 54.06
C MET A 1 -17.34 -1.16 53.04
N GLU A 2 -16.30 -1.92 53.41
CA GLU A 2 -15.26 -2.47 52.51
C GLU A 2 -15.76 -3.27 51.28
N LYS A 3 -16.82 -4.07 51.43
CA LYS A 3 -17.28 -4.98 50.36
C LYS A 3 -18.05 -4.31 49.23
N ARG A 4 -18.49 -3.06 49.40
CA ARG A 4 -19.16 -2.27 48.33
C ARG A 4 -18.16 -1.54 47.44
N ARG A 5 -17.02 -1.11 47.99
CA ARG A 5 -15.99 -0.36 47.27
C ARG A 5 -15.22 -1.23 46.24
N LYS A 6 -14.96 -2.51 46.55
CA LYS A 6 -14.38 -3.47 45.58
C LYS A 6 -15.33 -3.85 44.43
N LYS A 7 -16.64 -3.73 44.63
CA LYS A 7 -17.65 -4.05 43.60
C LYS A 7 -17.85 -2.90 42.60
N GLU A 8 -17.47 -1.68 42.99
CA GLU A 8 -17.42 -0.52 42.09
C GLU A 8 -16.10 -0.45 41.30
N GLU A 9 -14.98 -0.90 41.86
CA GLU A 9 -13.71 -1.01 41.11
C GLU A 9 -13.72 -2.15 40.07
N MET A 10 -14.42 -3.26 40.32
CA MET A 10 -14.57 -4.37 39.34
C MET A 10 -15.59 -4.09 38.22
N LYS A 11 -16.27 -2.94 38.23
CA LYS A 11 -17.25 -2.55 37.18
C LYS A 11 -16.67 -1.65 36.08
N LYS A 12 -15.40 -1.28 36.16
CA LYS A 12 -14.72 -0.47 35.13
C LYS A 12 -13.91 -1.26 34.10
N THR A 13 -13.83 -2.60 34.21
CA THR A 13 -13.05 -3.45 33.29
C THR A 13 -13.90 -4.30 32.34
N ALA A 14 -15.19 -3.98 32.17
CA ALA A 14 -16.06 -4.73 31.27
C ALA A 14 -16.86 -3.78 30.38
N GLY A 15 -16.38 -3.59 29.16
CA GLY A 15 -17.21 -3.08 28.07
C GLY A 15 -16.53 -2.06 27.18
N TRP A 16 -15.58 -2.51 26.36
CA TRP A 16 -15.48 -2.02 24.98
C TRP A 16 -15.35 -3.21 24.06
N LYS A 17 -16.50 -3.66 23.55
CA LYS A 17 -16.56 -4.45 22.34
C LYS A 17 -16.24 -3.50 21.19
N GLN A 18 -14.96 -3.32 20.86
CA GLN A 18 -14.64 -2.90 19.50
C GLN A 18 -14.90 -4.10 18.61
N VAL A 19 -15.90 -3.94 17.74
CA VAL A 19 -16.25 -4.92 16.72
C VAL A 19 -15.08 -4.94 15.73
N LEU A 20 -14.18 -5.91 15.90
CA LEU A 20 -13.15 -6.24 14.91
C LEU A 20 -13.88 -6.69 13.64
N ALA A 21 -13.80 -5.86 12.60
CA ALA A 21 -14.32 -6.19 11.29
C ALA A 21 -13.52 -7.37 10.71
N LEU A 22 -14.14 -8.54 10.75
CA LEU A 22 -13.75 -9.75 10.01
C LEU A 22 -13.79 -9.45 8.51
N ILE A 23 -12.71 -9.73 7.77
CA ILE A 23 -12.76 -9.68 6.30
C ILE A 23 -12.11 -10.94 5.71
N PHE A 24 -12.89 -11.63 4.89
CA PHE A 24 -12.50 -12.77 4.06
C PHE A 24 -11.56 -12.31 2.94
N ILE A 25 -10.40 -12.95 2.82
CA ILE A 25 -9.55 -12.88 1.63
C ILE A 25 -10.22 -13.72 0.55
N LEU A 26 -10.89 -13.05 -0.40
CA LEU A 26 -11.30 -13.69 -1.64
C LEU A 26 -10.18 -13.48 -2.66
N VAL A 27 -9.34 -14.50 -2.80
CA VAL A 27 -8.29 -14.58 -3.82
C VAL A 27 -8.95 -14.59 -5.21
N PRO A 28 -8.67 -13.64 -6.11
CA PRO A 28 -8.93 -13.87 -7.51
C PRO A 28 -7.76 -14.64 -8.09
N ALA A 29 -8.07 -15.80 -8.67
CA ALA A 29 -7.16 -16.52 -9.54
C ALA A 29 -6.58 -15.56 -10.60
N SER A 30 -5.26 -15.55 -10.72
CA SER A 30 -4.52 -14.75 -11.68
C SER A 30 -4.99 -15.00 -13.11
N TRP A 31 -5.69 -14.03 -13.70
CA TRP A 31 -5.88 -13.89 -15.14
C TRP A 31 -5.10 -12.66 -15.61
N PRO A 32 -4.33 -12.73 -16.71
CA PRO A 32 -3.52 -11.60 -17.15
C PRO A 32 -4.41 -10.51 -17.75
N GLY A 33 -4.40 -9.31 -17.14
CA GLY A 33 -4.95 -8.09 -17.77
C GLY A 33 -6.00 -7.29 -16.99
N GLU A 34 -6.43 -7.69 -15.78
CA GLU A 34 -7.24 -6.81 -14.92
C GLU A 34 -6.38 -6.11 -13.87
N PRO A 35 -6.62 -4.81 -13.57
CA PRO A 35 -6.02 -4.16 -12.42
C PRO A 35 -6.45 -4.92 -11.16
N VAL A 36 -5.47 -5.29 -10.33
CA VAL A 36 -5.68 -6.00 -9.08
C VAL A 36 -6.78 -5.31 -8.28
N ARG A 37 -7.96 -5.92 -8.20
CA ARG A 37 -9.02 -5.48 -7.28
C ARG A 37 -8.46 -5.67 -5.88
N ALA A 38 -8.19 -4.56 -5.20
CA ALA A 38 -7.80 -4.59 -3.80
C ALA A 38 -8.86 -5.36 -3.01
N ALA A 39 -8.44 -6.43 -2.34
CA ALA A 39 -9.18 -6.91 -1.18
C ALA A 39 -9.31 -5.71 -0.25
N ALA A 40 -10.56 -5.35 0.08
CA ALA A 40 -10.85 -4.30 1.03
C ALA A 40 -10.39 -4.77 2.42
N GLY A 41 -9.10 -4.69 2.71
CA GLY A 41 -8.54 -4.90 4.04
C GLY A 41 -8.75 -3.65 4.88
N THR A 42 -9.06 -3.85 6.15
CA THR A 42 -9.18 -2.81 7.19
C THR A 42 -8.07 -1.77 7.04
N SER A 43 -8.43 -0.48 7.07
CA SER A 43 -7.49 0.63 6.93
C SER A 43 -6.34 0.48 7.91
N ILE A 44 -5.15 0.18 7.39
CA ILE A 44 -3.92 0.27 8.16
C ILE A 44 -3.62 1.76 8.30
N ILE A 45 -3.78 2.27 9.53
CA ILE A 45 -3.55 3.66 9.88
C ILE A 45 -2.03 3.92 9.75
N SER A 46 -1.62 5.11 9.35
CA SER A 46 -0.19 5.49 9.28
C SER A 46 0.50 5.50 10.64
N GLN A 47 -0.27 5.54 11.73
CA GLN A 47 0.25 5.57 13.09
C GLN A 47 0.09 4.21 13.75
N ALA A 48 1.13 3.83 14.49
CA ALA A 48 1.12 2.63 15.31
C ALA A 48 -0.04 2.71 16.32
N PRO A 49 -0.89 1.66 16.42
CA PRO A 49 -1.89 1.61 17.48
C PRO A 49 -1.20 1.53 18.85
N GLU A 50 -1.88 1.92 19.93
CA GLU A 50 -1.32 1.89 21.29
C GLU A 50 -0.81 0.49 21.70
N GLU A 51 -1.38 -0.55 21.11
CA GLU A 51 -1.01 -1.95 21.33
C GLU A 51 0.17 -2.43 20.48
N ALA A 52 0.73 -1.60 19.58
CA ALA A 52 1.91 -2.00 18.82
C ALA A 52 3.10 -2.22 19.74
N THR A 53 3.74 -3.38 19.63
CA THR A 53 4.95 -3.69 20.39
C THR A 53 6.21 -3.30 19.62
N ALA A 54 7.29 -2.99 20.35
CA ALA A 54 8.65 -2.90 19.81
C ALA A 54 9.53 -4.07 20.30
N ASP A 55 8.96 -5.01 21.04
CA ASP A 55 9.64 -6.20 21.56
C ASP A 55 9.45 -7.39 20.60
N TRP A 56 10.57 -7.88 20.06
CA TRP A 56 10.61 -9.02 19.15
C TRP A 56 10.05 -10.31 19.76
N ASN A 57 10.23 -10.55 21.06
CA ASN A 57 9.71 -11.75 21.71
C ASN A 57 8.18 -11.71 21.77
N GLN A 58 7.63 -10.56 22.14
CA GLN A 58 6.18 -10.35 22.20
C GLN A 58 5.56 -10.44 20.80
N MET A 59 6.17 -9.80 19.80
CA MET A 59 5.73 -9.89 18.41
C MET A 59 5.72 -11.33 17.91
N THR A 60 6.75 -12.12 18.21
CA THR A 60 6.85 -13.52 17.78
C THR A 60 5.71 -14.36 18.35
N GLU A 61 5.36 -14.17 19.62
CA GLU A 61 4.23 -14.85 20.24
C GLU A 61 2.90 -14.47 19.56
N TRP A 62 2.71 -13.18 19.24
CA TRP A 62 1.51 -12.73 18.52
C TRP A 62 1.43 -13.32 17.11
N LEU A 63 2.56 -13.40 16.43
CA LEU A 63 2.68 -13.97 15.09
C LEU A 63 2.36 -15.46 15.07
N ASP A 64 2.86 -16.22 16.04
CA ASP A 64 2.57 -17.66 16.16
C ASP A 64 1.08 -17.90 16.41
N ASN A 65 0.45 -17.07 17.26
CA ASN A 65 -0.99 -17.12 17.52
C ASN A 65 -1.82 -16.79 16.26
N ALA A 66 -1.46 -15.73 15.54
CA ALA A 66 -2.10 -15.30 14.30
C ALA A 66 -1.96 -16.37 13.19
N ALA A 67 -0.76 -16.91 13.02
CA ALA A 67 -0.47 -17.94 12.03
C ALA A 67 -1.15 -19.28 12.35
N GLY A 68 -1.33 -19.60 13.63
CA GLY A 68 -1.94 -20.85 14.10
C GLY A 68 -3.46 -20.89 13.98
N ASN A 69 -4.14 -19.74 14.05
CA ASN A 69 -5.61 -19.68 14.04
C ASN A 69 -6.22 -19.57 12.62
N GLY A 70 -5.42 -19.19 11.62
CA GLY A 70 -5.81 -19.14 10.20
C GLY A 70 -6.77 -17.99 9.83
N ARG A 71 -6.99 -17.02 10.73
CA ARG A 71 -8.01 -15.99 10.59
C ARG A 71 -7.59 -14.77 9.76
N GLY A 72 -6.33 -14.66 9.35
CA GLY A 72 -5.87 -13.50 8.58
C GLY A 72 -5.59 -12.29 9.47
N GLU A 73 -4.95 -12.51 10.62
CA GLU A 73 -4.73 -11.47 11.61
C GLU A 73 -3.52 -10.60 11.28
N ASN A 74 -3.63 -9.31 11.59
CA ASN A 74 -2.56 -8.32 11.47
C ASN A 74 -1.82 -8.22 12.81
N VAL A 75 -0.50 -8.34 12.78
CA VAL A 75 0.36 -8.23 13.95
C VAL A 75 1.08 -6.88 13.91
N PRO A 76 0.69 -5.92 14.77
CA PRO A 76 1.29 -4.60 14.77
C PRO A 76 2.66 -4.59 15.44
N PHE A 77 3.64 -4.01 14.77
CA PHE A 77 5.01 -3.88 15.25
C PHE A 77 5.54 -2.47 14.96
N ALA A 78 5.93 -1.76 16.01
CA ALA A 78 6.53 -0.45 15.90
C ALA A 78 8.01 -0.61 15.53
N VAL A 79 8.42 0.03 14.44
CA VAL A 79 9.80 0.04 13.95
C VAL A 79 10.25 1.47 13.72
N GLY A 80 11.56 1.70 13.75
CA GLY A 80 12.10 2.96 13.23
C GLY A 80 12.09 2.97 11.71
N ASP A 81 12.61 4.05 11.13
CA ASP A 81 12.79 4.19 9.68
C ASP A 81 13.85 3.26 9.09
N THR A 82 14.66 2.62 9.93
CA THR A 82 15.57 1.53 9.55
C THR A 82 15.17 0.26 10.28
N PHE A 83 14.82 -0.78 9.52
CA PHE A 83 14.45 -2.06 10.09
C PHE A 83 14.87 -3.25 9.23
N THR A 84 14.91 -4.41 9.87
CA THR A 84 15.12 -5.70 9.20
C THR A 84 14.04 -6.65 9.68
N VAL A 85 13.33 -7.30 8.75
CA VAL A 85 12.49 -8.47 9.03
C VAL A 85 13.40 -9.69 8.89
N PRO A 86 13.75 -10.36 10.00
CA PRO A 86 14.65 -11.50 9.98
C PRO A 86 14.09 -12.69 9.19
N ALA A 87 14.99 -13.51 8.67
CA ALA A 87 14.68 -14.72 7.90
C ALA A 87 13.79 -15.73 8.67
N ASP A 88 14.00 -15.88 9.98
CA ASP A 88 13.17 -16.75 10.82
C ASP A 88 11.74 -16.23 10.99
N ILE A 89 11.55 -14.91 11.06
CA ILE A 89 10.22 -14.29 11.06
C ILE A 89 9.52 -14.48 9.71
N LEU A 90 10.23 -14.35 8.59
CA LEU A 90 9.70 -14.70 7.28
C LEU A 90 9.31 -16.19 7.22
N GLY A 91 10.12 -17.07 7.79
CA GLY A 91 9.83 -18.49 7.94
C GLY A 91 8.53 -18.79 8.69
N ARG A 92 8.24 -18.02 9.75
CA ARG A 92 6.98 -18.13 10.52
C ARG A 92 5.76 -17.67 9.72
N LEU A 93 5.94 -16.65 8.88
CA LEU A 93 4.89 -16.11 8.01
C LEU A 93 4.62 -16.99 6.78
N ALA A 94 5.63 -17.67 6.25
CA ALA A 94 5.55 -18.34 4.95
C ALA A 94 4.33 -19.27 4.79
N GLY A 95 3.47 -18.92 3.82
CA GLY A 95 2.25 -19.66 3.49
C GLY A 95 1.13 -19.55 4.52
N LYS A 96 1.28 -18.71 5.55
CA LYS A 96 0.29 -18.50 6.60
C LYS A 96 -0.61 -17.32 6.29
N ASN A 97 -1.85 -17.41 6.75
CA ASN A 97 -2.81 -16.33 6.70
C ASN A 97 -2.62 -15.40 7.90
N ALA A 98 -1.48 -14.70 7.93
CA ALA A 98 -1.11 -13.70 8.92
C ALA A 98 -0.28 -12.60 8.24
N THR A 99 -0.37 -11.37 8.74
CA THR A 99 0.34 -10.22 8.17
C THR A 99 1.08 -9.47 9.26
N LEU A 100 2.39 -9.31 9.10
CA LEU A 100 3.18 -8.43 9.96
C LEU A 100 3.03 -6.99 9.48
N VAL A 101 2.66 -6.09 10.38
CA VAL A 101 2.49 -4.65 10.11
C VAL A 101 3.61 -3.88 10.80
N LEU A 102 4.34 -3.09 10.03
CA LEU A 102 5.57 -2.41 10.42
C LEU A 102 5.33 -0.90 10.33
N TYR A 103 5.08 -0.28 11.47
CA TYR A 103 4.82 1.17 11.55
C TYR A 103 6.14 1.91 11.66
N THR A 104 6.42 2.80 10.71
CA THR A 104 7.63 3.63 10.67
C THR A 104 7.37 5.04 11.19
N ASP A 105 8.43 5.78 11.52
CA ASP A 105 8.35 7.17 11.98
C ASP A 105 8.01 8.13 10.83
N SER A 106 8.41 7.77 9.60
CA SER A 106 8.16 8.49 8.36
C SER A 106 6.69 8.47 7.87
N ASN A 107 5.75 7.89 8.63
CA ASN A 107 4.34 7.73 8.25
C ASN A 107 4.12 6.90 6.96
N VAL A 108 5.03 5.97 6.67
CA VAL A 108 4.86 4.93 5.65
C VAL A 108 4.77 3.60 6.37
N THR A 109 3.59 2.99 6.39
CA THR A 109 3.43 1.69 7.07
C THR A 109 3.75 0.58 6.09
N PHE A 110 4.62 -0.35 6.46
CA PHE A 110 4.90 -1.53 5.64
C PHE A 110 4.15 -2.74 6.13
N THR A 111 3.85 -3.66 5.23
CA THR A 111 3.32 -4.97 5.60
C THR A 111 4.01 -6.08 4.83
N VAL A 112 4.22 -7.20 5.52
CA VAL A 112 4.67 -8.45 4.92
C VAL A 112 3.59 -9.48 5.21
N SER A 113 2.88 -9.92 4.16
CA SER A 113 1.85 -10.93 4.30
C SER A 113 2.43 -12.32 4.10
N GLY A 114 2.10 -13.24 4.99
CA GLY A 114 2.57 -14.62 4.92
C GLY A 114 2.18 -15.35 3.64
N VAL A 115 1.07 -14.95 3.02
CA VAL A 115 0.63 -15.49 1.74
C VAL A 115 1.51 -15.06 0.57
N ASP A 116 2.33 -14.01 0.72
CA ASP A 116 3.26 -13.51 -0.30
C ASP A 116 4.70 -14.00 -0.07
N VAL A 117 5.01 -14.52 1.12
CA VAL A 117 6.34 -15.04 1.43
C VAL A 117 6.54 -16.40 0.74
N ARG A 118 7.58 -16.48 -0.10
CA ARG A 118 7.98 -17.69 -0.84
C ARG A 118 9.40 -18.12 -0.55
N GLN A 119 10.24 -17.17 -0.18
CA GLN A 119 11.64 -17.37 0.15
C GLN A 119 11.90 -16.81 1.56
N THR A 120 12.68 -17.55 2.36
CA THR A 120 12.83 -17.29 3.81
C THR A 120 14.27 -17.37 4.28
N ASP A 121 15.24 -17.48 3.37
CA ASP A 121 16.68 -17.55 3.68
C ASP A 121 17.36 -16.17 3.62
N VAL A 122 16.71 -15.18 3.00
CA VAL A 122 17.19 -13.81 2.91
C VAL A 122 16.28 -12.91 3.77
N PRO A 123 16.82 -12.02 4.61
CA PRO A 123 16.01 -11.05 5.35
C PRO A 123 15.46 -9.95 4.45
N VAL A 124 14.40 -9.26 4.89
CA VAL A 124 13.94 -8.01 4.26
C VAL A 124 14.53 -6.84 5.02
N CYS A 125 15.40 -6.07 4.39
CA CYS A 125 15.96 -4.84 4.96
C CYS A 125 15.32 -3.62 4.30
N VAL A 126 14.91 -2.65 5.11
CA VAL A 126 14.37 -1.38 4.64
C VAL A 126 14.98 -0.25 5.46
N THR A 127 15.59 0.70 4.75
CA THR A 127 16.09 1.95 5.29
C THR A 127 15.38 3.09 4.57
N LEU A 128 14.41 3.71 5.23
CA LEU A 128 13.75 4.90 4.73
C LEU A 128 14.65 6.12 4.86
N SER A 129 14.60 6.98 3.84
CA SER A 129 15.25 8.28 3.83
C SER A 129 14.31 9.30 3.20
N ASP A 130 14.30 10.50 3.79
CA ASP A 130 13.74 11.71 3.18
C ASP A 130 14.82 12.55 2.48
N GLU A 131 16.10 12.16 2.60
CA GLU A 131 17.21 12.77 1.86
C GLU A 131 17.21 12.26 0.41
N GLU A 132 17.43 13.19 -0.54
CA GLU A 132 17.53 12.93 -1.98
C GLU A 132 16.21 12.58 -2.69
N LEU A 133 15.25 13.51 -2.62
CA LEU A 133 14.02 13.45 -3.42
C LEU A 133 14.29 13.56 -4.92
N LEU A 134 13.33 13.08 -5.72
CA LEU A 134 13.45 12.98 -7.17
C LEU A 134 13.85 14.31 -7.82
N PRO A 135 14.77 14.30 -8.81
CA PRO A 135 15.16 15.51 -9.52
C PRO A 135 13.95 16.12 -10.24
N ALA A 136 13.93 17.45 -10.33
CA ALA A 136 12.79 18.19 -10.87
C ALA A 136 12.45 17.75 -12.31
N GLU A 137 13.45 17.38 -13.10
CA GLU A 137 13.31 16.89 -14.48
C GLU A 137 12.59 15.54 -14.54
N ALA A 138 12.79 14.67 -13.55
CA ALA A 138 12.08 13.40 -13.45
C ALA A 138 10.61 13.63 -13.09
N LEU A 139 10.33 14.57 -12.17
CA LEU A 139 8.97 14.93 -11.79
C LEU A 139 8.18 15.56 -12.95
N GLN A 140 8.83 16.31 -13.84
CA GLN A 140 8.19 16.87 -15.05
C GLN A 140 7.63 15.78 -15.99
N GLN A 141 8.16 14.56 -15.94
CA GLN A 141 7.66 13.43 -16.74
C GLN A 141 6.27 12.96 -16.27
N ILE A 142 5.90 13.25 -15.02
CA ILE A 142 4.60 12.89 -14.46
C ILE A 142 3.60 14.04 -14.73
N CYS A 143 3.23 14.20 -16.00
CA CYS A 143 2.42 15.30 -16.48
C CYS A 143 1.11 15.49 -15.69
N GLY A 144 0.89 16.71 -15.16
CA GLY A 144 -0.38 17.14 -14.56
C GLY A 144 -0.75 16.45 -13.24
N ALA A 145 0.11 15.60 -12.68
CA ALA A 145 -0.22 14.86 -11.47
C ALA A 145 0.19 15.64 -10.22
N ARG A 146 -0.68 15.66 -9.21
CA ARG A 146 -0.33 16.21 -7.89
C ARG A 146 0.50 15.19 -7.15
N ILE A 147 1.79 15.48 -6.96
CA ILE A 147 2.66 14.68 -6.09
C ILE A 147 2.21 14.90 -4.65
N VAL A 148 1.92 13.80 -3.97
CA VAL A 148 1.41 13.82 -2.60
C VAL A 148 2.33 13.16 -1.61
N ARG A 149 3.20 12.27 -2.09
CA ARG A 149 4.24 11.67 -1.26
C ARG A 149 5.44 11.31 -2.12
N GLN A 150 6.62 11.52 -1.55
CA GLN A 150 7.85 10.92 -2.01
C GLN A 150 8.49 10.20 -0.84
N PHE A 151 9.24 9.14 -1.13
CA PHE A 151 10.04 8.42 -0.14
C PHE A 151 11.13 7.63 -0.88
N GLN A 152 12.24 7.42 -0.20
CA GLN A 152 13.31 6.56 -0.67
C GLN A 152 13.52 5.42 0.30
N MET A 153 13.77 4.24 -0.24
CA MET A 153 14.24 3.07 0.51
C MET A 153 15.65 2.78 0.03
N ALA A 154 16.69 2.68 0.87
CA ALA A 154 18.10 2.64 0.44
C ALA A 154 18.48 1.34 -0.30
N GLU A 155 17.88 0.22 0.07
CA GLU A 155 18.18 -1.09 -0.51
C GLU A 155 17.71 -1.14 -1.97
N ARG A 156 18.53 -1.69 -2.86
CA ARG A 156 18.21 -1.79 -4.30
C ARG A 156 18.01 -3.22 -4.78
N ASP A 157 18.35 -4.21 -3.97
CA ASP A 157 18.18 -5.62 -4.31
C ASP A 157 16.70 -6.04 -4.26
N GLU A 158 16.37 -7.12 -4.96
CA GLU A 158 15.03 -7.69 -4.88
C GLU A 158 14.78 -8.33 -3.51
N TYR A 159 13.60 -8.06 -2.97
CA TYR A 159 13.11 -8.68 -1.74
C TYR A 159 12.66 -10.12 -2.01
N PRO A 160 12.81 -11.02 -1.01
CA PRO A 160 12.37 -12.42 -1.10
C PRO A 160 10.84 -12.59 -1.12
N CYS A 161 10.10 -11.50 -0.89
CA CYS A 161 8.64 -11.44 -0.91
C CYS A 161 8.18 -10.04 -1.28
N LEU A 162 6.89 -9.87 -1.60
CA LEU A 162 6.31 -8.54 -1.76
C LEU A 162 6.28 -7.83 -0.40
N VAL A 163 6.81 -6.61 -0.40
CA VAL A 163 6.75 -5.69 0.74
C VAL A 163 5.72 -4.62 0.39
N ASN A 164 4.59 -4.62 1.08
CA ASN A 164 3.47 -3.75 0.76
C ASN A 164 3.59 -2.42 1.53
N ALA A 165 3.77 -1.31 0.84
CA ALA A 165 3.80 0.04 1.40
C ALA A 165 2.39 0.63 1.45
N HIS A 166 1.94 1.04 2.62
CA HIS A 166 0.67 1.73 2.86
C HIS A 166 0.94 3.23 3.04
N LEU A 167 0.34 4.01 2.15
CA LEU A 167 0.51 5.46 2.12
C LEU A 167 -0.79 6.14 2.54
N SER A 168 -0.68 7.11 3.45
CA SER A 168 -1.76 8.06 3.77
C SER A 168 -1.74 9.22 2.77
N LEU A 169 -2.75 9.27 1.91
CA LEU A 169 -2.87 10.19 0.78
C LEU A 169 -4.03 11.19 0.93
N GLY A 170 -4.69 11.21 2.09
CA GLY A 170 -5.77 12.15 2.42
C GLY A 170 -7.16 11.63 2.03
N ALA A 171 -8.10 11.65 2.97
CA ALA A 171 -9.47 11.17 2.79
C ALA A 171 -10.26 11.99 1.75
N GLU A 172 -9.89 13.24 1.55
CA GLU A 172 -10.42 14.11 0.48
C GLU A 172 -10.10 13.60 -0.93
N ASN A 173 -9.13 12.68 -1.05
CA ASN A 173 -8.78 12.03 -2.31
C ASN A 173 -9.42 10.64 -2.46
N SER A 174 -10.33 10.26 -1.56
CA SER A 174 -11.12 9.02 -1.66
C SER A 174 -11.77 8.89 -3.03
N GLY A 175 -11.66 7.71 -3.62
CA GLY A 175 -12.19 7.42 -4.95
C GLY A 175 -11.41 8.06 -6.10
N LYS A 176 -10.23 8.64 -5.85
CA LYS A 176 -9.26 8.95 -6.90
C LYS A 176 -8.26 7.79 -7.05
N ASN A 177 -7.44 7.86 -8.09
CA ASN A 177 -6.37 6.88 -8.29
C ASN A 177 -5.08 7.43 -7.68
N ALA A 178 -4.47 6.65 -6.80
CA ALA A 178 -3.09 6.79 -6.40
C ALA A 178 -2.23 6.02 -7.39
N VAL A 179 -1.23 6.68 -7.97
CA VAL A 179 -0.31 6.08 -8.92
C VAL A 179 1.10 6.18 -8.34
N LEU A 180 1.76 5.04 -8.19
CA LEU A 180 3.14 4.99 -7.71
C LEU A 180 4.08 4.93 -8.91
N TYR A 181 5.06 5.82 -8.91
CA TYR A 181 6.17 5.81 -9.85
C TYR A 181 7.46 5.50 -9.11
N SER A 182 8.32 4.72 -9.73
CA SER A 182 9.73 4.58 -9.37
C SER A 182 10.59 5.43 -10.32
N CYS A 183 11.78 5.81 -9.89
CA CYS A 183 12.80 6.38 -10.76
C CYS A 183 13.80 5.30 -11.16
N ASP A 184 13.98 5.12 -12.47
CA ASP A 184 15.17 4.46 -13.00
C ASP A 184 16.33 5.43 -12.87
N GLU A 185 17.15 5.27 -11.82
CA GLU A 185 18.28 6.15 -11.52
C GLU A 185 19.35 6.17 -12.63
N ALA A 186 19.48 5.08 -13.40
CA ALA A 186 20.45 5.03 -14.49
C ALA A 186 19.97 5.80 -15.72
N ALA A 187 18.66 5.77 -15.99
CA ALA A 187 18.06 6.45 -17.15
C ALA A 187 17.47 7.83 -16.83
N GLY A 188 17.29 8.17 -15.55
CA GLY A 188 16.56 9.34 -15.09
C GLY A 188 15.08 9.34 -15.50
N ARG A 189 14.47 8.16 -15.65
CA ARG A 189 13.11 8.00 -16.17
C ARG A 189 12.14 7.54 -15.10
N MET A 190 10.95 8.12 -15.09
CA MET A 190 9.88 7.66 -14.20
C MET A 190 9.18 6.45 -14.80
N LYS A 191 9.04 5.39 -14.02
CA LYS A 191 8.32 4.17 -14.38
C LYS A 191 7.12 3.98 -13.46
N GLN A 192 5.94 3.79 -14.03
CA GLN A 192 4.75 3.49 -13.25
C GLN A 192 4.84 2.06 -12.68
N GLU A 193 4.79 1.92 -11.36
CA GLU A 193 4.83 0.62 -10.67
C GLU A 193 3.43 0.08 -10.38
N GLY A 194 2.46 0.94 -10.12
CA GLY A 194 1.10 0.50 -9.81
C GLY A 194 0.08 1.61 -9.72
N ILE A 195 -1.20 1.22 -9.87
CA ILE A 195 -2.36 2.11 -9.72
C ILE A 195 -3.28 1.47 -8.69
N TYR A 196 -3.65 2.24 -7.66
CA TYR A 196 -4.56 1.80 -6.62
C TYR A 196 -5.62 2.86 -6.36
N ARG A 197 -6.85 2.42 -6.12
CA ARG A 197 -7.93 3.34 -5.75
C ARG A 197 -7.78 3.72 -4.30
N ILE A 198 -7.78 5.02 -4.03
CA ILE A 198 -7.73 5.56 -2.67
C ILE A 198 -9.04 5.20 -1.96
N ASN A 199 -8.92 4.55 -0.80
CA ASN A 199 -10.08 4.12 -0.02
C ASN A 199 -10.73 5.30 0.74
N GLU A 200 -11.83 5.04 1.45
CA GLU A 200 -12.57 6.07 2.20
C GLU A 200 -11.72 6.77 3.27
N SER A 201 -10.77 6.05 3.88
CA SER A 201 -9.83 6.62 4.85
C SER A 201 -8.67 7.40 4.20
N GLY A 202 -8.61 7.51 2.87
CA GLY A 202 -7.54 8.22 2.19
C GLY A 202 -6.26 7.42 2.04
N SER A 203 -6.29 6.10 2.15
CA SER A 203 -5.11 5.25 2.08
C SER A 203 -5.04 4.46 0.77
N ALA A 204 -3.81 4.17 0.33
CA ALA A 204 -3.52 3.27 -0.79
C ALA A 204 -2.31 2.37 -0.45
N MET A 205 -2.33 1.15 -0.97
CA MET A 205 -1.29 0.14 -0.72
C MET A 205 -0.58 -0.22 -2.02
N PHE A 206 0.75 -0.25 -2.02
CA PHE A 206 1.56 -0.61 -3.19
C PHE A 206 2.50 -1.77 -2.84
N GLY A 207 2.45 -2.85 -3.62
CA GLY A 207 3.39 -3.97 -3.47
C GLY A 207 4.74 -3.66 -4.12
N LEU A 208 5.80 -3.65 -3.31
CA LEU A 208 7.17 -3.35 -3.73
C LEU A 208 8.00 -4.63 -3.75
N LYS A 209 8.73 -4.84 -4.85
CA LYS A 209 9.67 -5.96 -5.00
C LYS A 209 11.10 -5.62 -4.61
N ARG A 210 11.41 -4.34 -4.42
CA ARG A 210 12.73 -3.81 -4.05
C ARG A 210 12.56 -2.41 -3.48
N GLY A 211 13.59 -1.90 -2.83
CA GLY A 211 13.67 -0.47 -2.55
C GLY A 211 14.03 0.34 -3.80
N GLY A 212 14.18 1.65 -3.63
CA GLY A 212 14.26 2.62 -4.71
C GLY A 212 13.76 3.99 -4.29
N VAL A 213 13.73 4.90 -5.25
CA VAL A 213 13.12 6.23 -5.07
C VAL A 213 11.72 6.22 -5.68
N TYR A 214 10.73 6.59 -4.87
CA TYR A 214 9.32 6.49 -5.22
C TYR A 214 8.59 7.82 -5.10
N ALA A 215 7.65 8.06 -6.02
CA ALA A 215 6.67 9.14 -5.94
C ALA A 215 5.26 8.58 -6.08
N ALA A 216 4.41 8.89 -5.09
CA ALA A 216 2.98 8.68 -5.19
C ALA A 216 2.32 9.98 -5.66
N VAL A 217 1.51 9.86 -6.70
CA VAL A 217 0.71 10.96 -7.25
C VAL A 217 -0.76 10.61 -7.24
N ILE A 218 -1.61 11.64 -7.23
CA ILE A 218 -3.07 11.47 -7.29
C ILE A 218 -3.57 11.94 -8.65
N MET A 219 -4.38 11.10 -9.28
CA MET A 219 -5.01 11.34 -10.56
C MET A 219 -6.51 11.10 -10.47
N GLU A 220 -7.27 11.85 -11.27
CA GLU A 220 -8.71 11.61 -11.39
C GLU A 220 -8.96 10.26 -12.08
N SER A 221 -9.99 9.56 -11.63
CA SER A 221 -10.38 8.28 -12.21
C SER A 221 -11.52 8.48 -13.19
N TYR A 222 -11.43 7.89 -14.38
CA TYR A 222 -12.52 7.89 -15.36
C TYR A 222 -12.83 6.47 -15.81
N THR A 223 -14.10 6.06 -15.66
CA THR A 223 -14.57 4.79 -16.19
C THR A 223 -15.06 4.99 -17.62
N VAL A 224 -14.48 4.25 -18.55
CA VAL A 224 -14.83 4.28 -19.98
C VAL A 224 -16.29 3.92 -20.17
N MET A 225 -17.01 4.77 -20.89
CA MET A 225 -18.44 4.64 -21.19
C MET A 225 -18.65 4.18 -22.64
N PRO A 226 -19.83 3.64 -22.99
CA PRO A 226 -20.14 3.28 -24.37
C PRO A 226 -19.95 4.46 -25.33
N GLY A 227 -19.18 4.24 -26.41
CA GLY A 227 -18.91 5.25 -27.45
C GLY A 227 -17.71 6.17 -27.17
N ASP A 228 -17.03 5.99 -26.04
CA ASP A 228 -15.80 6.70 -25.73
C ASP A 228 -14.64 6.28 -26.64
N MET A 229 -13.75 7.25 -26.86
CA MET A 229 -12.43 7.08 -27.48
C MET A 229 -11.45 7.92 -26.66
N LEU A 230 -10.19 7.50 -26.52
CA LEU A 230 -9.21 8.28 -25.74
C LEU A 230 -9.11 9.73 -26.23
N SER A 231 -9.14 9.95 -27.56
CA SER A 231 -9.13 11.30 -28.15
C SER A 231 -10.32 12.16 -27.72
N ARG A 232 -11.53 11.60 -27.68
CA ARG A 232 -12.74 12.30 -27.24
C ARG A 232 -12.72 12.58 -25.74
N ILE A 233 -12.23 11.62 -24.94
CA ILE A 233 -12.07 11.80 -23.50
C ILE A 233 -11.06 12.92 -23.24
N ALA A 234 -9.91 12.91 -23.91
CA ALA A 234 -8.87 13.93 -23.78
C ALA A 234 -9.43 15.33 -24.07
N VAL A 235 -10.13 15.51 -25.19
CA VAL A 235 -10.80 16.79 -25.54
C VAL A 235 -11.82 17.19 -24.47
N LYS A 236 -12.68 16.27 -24.03
CA LYS A 236 -13.70 16.52 -23.00
C LYS A 236 -13.09 16.91 -21.65
N LYS A 237 -11.90 16.40 -21.34
CA LYS A 237 -11.15 16.68 -20.12
C LYS A 237 -10.19 17.86 -20.25
N GLY A 238 -10.04 18.46 -21.43
CA GLY A 238 -9.14 19.59 -21.65
C GLY A 238 -7.66 19.22 -21.61
N ILE A 239 -7.31 17.95 -21.88
CA ILE A 239 -5.92 17.47 -21.89
C ILE A 239 -5.52 16.98 -23.29
N SER A 240 -4.22 16.87 -23.55
CA SER A 240 -3.74 16.28 -24.80
C SER A 240 -3.94 14.76 -24.80
N LEU A 241 -4.17 14.18 -25.98
CA LEU A 241 -4.19 12.72 -26.14
C LEU A 241 -2.87 12.09 -25.67
N GLN A 242 -1.75 12.74 -25.97
CA GLN A 242 -0.43 12.29 -25.53
C GLN A 242 -0.31 12.21 -24.01
N ALA A 243 -0.79 13.22 -23.28
CA ALA A 243 -0.78 13.21 -21.81
C ALA A 243 -1.69 12.10 -21.26
N LEU A 244 -2.87 11.91 -21.85
CA LEU A 244 -3.77 10.83 -21.44
C LEU A 244 -3.15 9.45 -21.69
N THR A 245 -2.54 9.22 -22.85
CA THR A 245 -1.87 7.94 -23.17
C THR A 245 -0.67 7.72 -22.25
N ALA A 246 0.15 8.75 -21.98
CA ALA A 246 1.30 8.66 -21.10
C ALA A 246 0.90 8.32 -19.65
N ALA A 247 -0.23 8.83 -19.16
CA ALA A 247 -0.76 8.49 -17.83
C ALA A 247 -1.42 7.09 -17.75
N ASN A 248 -1.60 6.42 -18.90
CA ASN A 248 -2.23 5.10 -18.98
C ASN A 248 -1.35 4.09 -19.74
N PRO A 249 -0.10 3.84 -19.31
CA PRO A 249 0.82 2.92 -19.98
C PRO A 249 0.33 1.47 -19.96
N GLN A 250 -0.64 1.13 -19.10
CA GLN A 250 -1.31 -0.17 -19.10
C GLN A 250 -2.15 -0.43 -20.37
N ILE A 251 -2.42 0.60 -21.19
CA ILE A 251 -3.17 0.48 -22.44
C ILE A 251 -2.17 0.25 -23.58
N ALA A 252 -2.04 -1.00 -23.99
CA ALA A 252 -1.11 -1.38 -25.06
C ALA A 252 -1.50 -0.80 -26.42
N ASP A 253 -2.81 -0.72 -26.69
CA ASP A 253 -3.36 -0.15 -27.93
C ASP A 253 -4.31 1.00 -27.58
N PRO A 254 -3.87 2.27 -27.73
CA PRO A 254 -4.69 3.45 -27.43
C PRO A 254 -6.01 3.54 -28.20
N ASP A 255 -6.13 2.87 -29.35
CA ASP A 255 -7.35 2.84 -30.16
C ASP A 255 -8.35 1.79 -29.66
N ARG A 256 -7.95 0.95 -28.70
CA ARG A 256 -8.78 -0.13 -28.14
C ARG A 256 -8.94 0.02 -26.64
N ILE A 257 -9.98 0.76 -26.27
CA ILE A 257 -10.47 0.84 -24.89
C ILE A 257 -11.81 0.11 -24.74
N HIS A 258 -12.07 -0.44 -23.56
CA HIS A 258 -13.27 -1.24 -23.29
C HIS A 258 -14.17 -0.51 -22.29
N VAL A 259 -15.49 -0.65 -22.45
CA VAL A 259 -16.45 -0.10 -21.48
C VAL A 259 -16.19 -0.70 -20.10
N GLY A 260 -16.19 0.14 -19.07
CA GLY A 260 -15.86 -0.25 -17.70
C GLY A 260 -14.36 -0.17 -17.38
N GLN A 261 -13.49 0.00 -18.37
CA GLN A 261 -12.05 0.19 -18.15
C GLN A 261 -11.81 1.49 -17.39
N ILE A 262 -10.91 1.46 -16.40
CA ILE A 262 -10.55 2.63 -15.59
C ILE A 262 -9.33 3.31 -16.19
N LEU A 263 -9.43 4.63 -16.39
CA LEU A 263 -8.37 5.49 -16.86
C LEU A 263 -7.93 6.45 -15.76
N ASN A 264 -6.62 6.72 -15.74
CA ASN A 264 -6.04 7.85 -15.05
C ASN A 264 -6.19 9.09 -15.92
N ILE A 265 -6.81 10.12 -15.35
CA ILE A 265 -6.87 11.43 -15.98
C ILE A 265 -5.84 12.31 -15.26
N PRO A 266 -4.71 12.64 -15.91
CA PRO A 266 -3.75 13.58 -15.35
C PRO A 266 -4.47 14.92 -15.13
N GLY A 267 -4.13 15.60 -14.03
CA GLY A 267 -4.76 16.86 -13.66
C GLY A 267 -4.62 17.91 -14.77
N VAL A 268 -5.66 18.72 -14.88
CA VAL A 268 -5.69 19.99 -15.65
C VAL A 268 -5.19 21.13 -14.80
#